data_AF-A0AA35VTA2-F1
#
_entry.id   AF-A0AA35VTA2-F1
#
_cell.length_a   1.000
_cell.length_b   1.000
_cell.length_c   1.000
_cell.angle_alpha   90.00
_cell.angle_beta   90.00
_cell.angle_gamma   90.00
#
_symmetry.space_group_name_H-M   'P 1'
#
loop_
_entity.id
_entity.type
_entity.pdbx_description
1 polymer ?
#
loop_
_entity_poly.entity_id
_entity_poly.type
_entity_poly.pdbx_seq_one_letter_code
_entity_poly.pdbx_strand_id
1 'polypeptide(L)'
;MPGVDLGYDDLTQIDLTSADLRHANFVGARLRGAHLSRCNLNRANFADSHAAEATFLRSDLRGSNLDNADLRGADLSNCDIAFATLVGANLAGADLTEADLTMADLTGANLSGAKLSAACLDVANLTRCDLRRATLVRTRLDRTLLEDVVLDMTLFADCDLSAALGLETLRHDGPSMVGADTLARSNGGIPESFLRPAGVPPEFIDSQAGSGDQTIPHRRVLLIGSVADDTVVRWLETELRSLGLQCWSLLADDEEAAYNTSVIPPMSRFKDFDRVALLCSRGALESPACWRLYQEIMQRQATSAARRSYVAALAMDDCLDNDGDELYRQLKGGPTARLRARKDRVGGYRRDLPGVLTTLTAEIKVQPDIWDDEPEDGDAEAPAE
;
A
#
# COMPACT_ATOMS: atom_id res chain seq x y z
N MET A 1 -4.89 -27.30 -28.77
CA MET A 1 -3.90 -27.00 -29.82
C MET A 1 -2.57 -26.64 -29.14
N PRO A 2 -1.77 -27.64 -28.72
CA PRO A 2 -0.47 -27.36 -28.12
C PRO A 2 0.44 -26.63 -29.10
N GLY A 3 1.18 -25.62 -28.62
CA GLY A 3 2.12 -24.86 -29.43
C GLY A 3 1.49 -23.94 -30.47
N VAL A 4 0.17 -23.68 -30.38
CA VAL A 4 -0.49 -22.75 -31.30
C VAL A 4 0.07 -21.35 -31.11
N ASP A 5 0.29 -20.64 -32.21
CA ASP A 5 0.68 -19.23 -32.20
C ASP A 5 -0.55 -18.36 -32.31
N LEU A 6 -0.80 -17.60 -31.25
CA LEU A 6 -1.88 -16.63 -31.10
C LEU A 6 -1.31 -15.26 -30.66
N GLY A 7 -0.02 -15.03 -30.90
CA GLY A 7 0.65 -13.78 -30.55
C GLY A 7 0.01 -12.60 -31.26
N TYR A 8 -0.22 -11.51 -30.52
CA TYR A 8 -0.84 -10.27 -30.99
C TYR A 8 -2.28 -10.40 -31.54
N ASP A 9 -2.90 -11.58 -31.45
CA ASP A 9 -4.27 -11.78 -31.88
C ASP A 9 -5.27 -11.04 -30.96
N ASP A 10 -6.41 -10.66 -31.53
CA ASP A 10 -7.55 -10.20 -30.74
C ASP A 10 -8.42 -11.38 -30.30
N LEU A 11 -8.30 -11.70 -29.02
CA LEU A 11 -8.96 -12.80 -28.33
C LEU A 11 -9.84 -12.27 -27.19
N THR A 12 -10.27 -11.01 -27.28
CA THR A 12 -11.13 -10.37 -26.28
C THR A 12 -12.39 -11.21 -26.07
N GLN A 13 -12.68 -11.57 -24.81
CA GLN A 13 -13.83 -12.42 -24.43
C GLN A 13 -13.91 -13.79 -25.10
N ILE A 14 -12.81 -14.31 -25.69
CA ILE A 14 -12.83 -15.65 -26.28
C ILE A 14 -13.10 -16.70 -25.21
N ASP A 15 -13.85 -17.74 -25.57
CA ASP A 15 -13.99 -18.93 -24.73
C ASP A 15 -13.04 -20.04 -25.18
N LEU A 16 -12.03 -20.29 -24.36
CA LEU A 16 -11.04 -21.35 -24.51
C LEU A 16 -11.13 -22.37 -23.37
N THR A 17 -12.23 -22.37 -22.60
CA THR A 17 -12.40 -23.21 -21.42
C THR A 17 -12.05 -24.67 -21.68
N SER A 18 -11.23 -25.25 -20.79
CA SER A 18 -10.76 -26.64 -20.86
C SER A 18 -9.88 -26.98 -22.08
N ALA A 19 -9.37 -25.97 -22.80
CA ALA A 19 -8.47 -26.21 -23.93
C ALA A 19 -7.08 -26.69 -23.49
N ASP A 20 -6.48 -27.56 -24.30
CA ASP A 20 -5.06 -27.89 -24.20
C ASP A 20 -4.25 -26.89 -25.03
N LEU A 21 -3.61 -25.93 -24.36
CA LEU A 21 -2.87 -24.79 -24.91
C LEU A 21 -1.42 -24.79 -24.38
N ARG A 22 -0.89 -25.96 -24.05
CA ARG A 22 0.51 -26.11 -23.63
C ARG A 22 1.44 -25.55 -24.69
N HIS A 23 2.46 -24.81 -24.27
CA HIS A 23 3.43 -24.18 -25.17
C HIS A 23 2.82 -23.16 -26.15
N ALA A 24 1.55 -22.79 -26.01
CA ALA A 24 0.94 -21.80 -26.89
C ALA A 24 1.61 -20.43 -26.70
N ASN A 25 1.67 -19.66 -27.78
CA ASN A 25 2.16 -18.30 -27.78
C ASN A 25 0.99 -17.33 -27.75
N PHE A 26 0.94 -16.49 -26.72
CA PHE A 26 -0.01 -15.40 -26.49
C PHE A 26 0.70 -14.05 -26.33
N VAL A 27 1.96 -13.94 -26.76
CA VAL A 27 2.74 -12.70 -26.61
C VAL A 27 1.98 -11.52 -27.20
N GLY A 28 1.79 -10.46 -26.41
CA GLY A 28 1.07 -9.26 -26.86
C GLY A 28 -0.41 -9.47 -27.22
N ALA A 29 -0.98 -10.66 -27.02
CA ALA A 29 -2.37 -10.96 -27.38
C ALA A 29 -3.34 -10.13 -26.54
N ARG A 30 -4.49 -9.78 -27.12
CA ARG A 30 -5.58 -9.09 -26.40
C ARG A 30 -6.53 -10.12 -25.84
N LEU A 31 -6.50 -10.31 -24.54
CA LEU A 31 -7.21 -11.37 -23.81
C LEU A 31 -8.18 -10.79 -22.77
N ARG A 32 -8.55 -9.50 -22.88
CA ARG A 32 -9.41 -8.86 -21.91
C ARG A 32 -10.71 -9.65 -21.76
N GLY A 33 -11.03 -10.06 -20.53
CA GLY A 33 -12.22 -10.86 -20.23
C GLY A 33 -12.27 -12.25 -20.89
N ALA A 34 -11.15 -12.77 -21.40
CA ALA A 34 -11.12 -14.11 -22.00
C ALA A 34 -11.36 -15.20 -20.96
N HIS A 35 -12.04 -16.28 -21.36
CA HIS A 35 -12.31 -17.43 -20.51
C HIS A 35 -11.29 -18.55 -20.80
N LEU A 36 -10.32 -18.68 -19.91
CA LEU A 36 -9.23 -19.65 -19.95
C LEU A 36 -9.30 -20.60 -18.75
N SER A 37 -10.50 -20.89 -18.26
CA SER A 37 -10.70 -21.73 -17.08
C SER A 37 -10.41 -23.20 -17.39
N ARG A 38 -9.77 -23.91 -16.44
CA ARG A 38 -9.44 -25.35 -16.55
C ARG A 38 -8.58 -25.70 -17.76
N CYS A 39 -7.89 -24.74 -18.34
CA CYS A 39 -6.99 -24.94 -19.46
C CYS A 39 -5.70 -25.61 -19.00
N ASN A 40 -5.09 -26.36 -19.91
CA ASN A 40 -3.70 -26.73 -19.77
C ASN A 40 -2.85 -25.68 -20.49
N LEU A 41 -2.25 -24.78 -19.74
CA LEU A 41 -1.40 -23.67 -20.20
C LEU A 41 0.06 -23.88 -19.82
N ASN A 42 0.47 -25.12 -19.49
CA ASN A 42 1.83 -25.42 -19.07
C ASN A 42 2.84 -24.88 -20.09
N ARG A 43 3.78 -24.06 -19.61
CA ARG A 43 4.83 -23.41 -20.43
C ARG A 43 4.30 -22.59 -21.60
N ALA A 44 3.09 -22.04 -21.49
CA ALA A 44 2.59 -21.06 -22.45
C ALA A 44 3.31 -19.72 -22.27
N ASN A 45 3.31 -18.89 -23.31
CA ASN A 45 3.96 -17.59 -23.30
C ASN A 45 2.93 -16.46 -23.42
N PHE A 46 2.65 -15.77 -22.32
CA PHE A 46 1.77 -14.63 -22.17
C PHE A 46 2.51 -13.30 -22.02
N ALA A 47 3.81 -13.25 -22.33
CA ALA A 47 4.59 -12.03 -22.14
C ALA A 47 3.95 -10.84 -22.87
N ASP A 48 3.88 -9.69 -22.19
CA ASP A 48 3.28 -8.44 -22.69
C ASP A 48 1.79 -8.57 -23.11
N SER A 49 1.08 -9.63 -22.72
CA SER A 49 -0.32 -9.82 -23.08
C SER A 49 -1.27 -8.93 -22.27
N HIS A 50 -2.44 -8.60 -22.85
CA HIS A 50 -3.47 -7.80 -22.19
C HIS A 50 -4.62 -8.69 -21.71
N ALA A 51 -4.44 -9.33 -20.54
CA ALA A 51 -5.36 -10.32 -19.96
C ALA A 51 -6.13 -9.79 -18.74
N ALA A 52 -6.35 -8.46 -18.66
CA ALA A 52 -7.15 -7.86 -17.60
C ALA A 52 -8.57 -8.47 -17.59
N GLU A 53 -9.10 -8.73 -16.40
CA GLU A 53 -10.42 -9.35 -16.17
C GLU A 53 -10.57 -10.76 -16.76
N ALA A 54 -9.51 -11.38 -17.28
CA ALA A 54 -9.57 -12.75 -17.80
C ALA A 54 -9.74 -13.77 -16.67
N THR A 55 -10.37 -14.91 -16.99
CA THR A 55 -10.60 -15.99 -16.01
C THR A 55 -9.74 -17.20 -16.34
N PHE A 56 -8.73 -17.45 -15.51
CA PHE A 56 -7.85 -18.62 -15.56
C PHE A 56 -8.24 -19.72 -14.58
N LEU A 57 -9.27 -19.53 -13.75
CA LEU A 57 -9.76 -20.46 -12.72
C LEU A 57 -9.41 -21.94 -12.97
N ARG A 58 -8.64 -22.53 -12.04
CA ARG A 58 -8.22 -23.95 -12.06
C ARG A 58 -7.39 -24.38 -13.26
N SER A 59 -6.65 -23.46 -13.89
CA SER A 59 -5.74 -23.78 -14.98
C SER A 59 -4.33 -24.14 -14.52
N ASP A 60 -3.65 -24.93 -15.34
CA ASP A 60 -2.23 -25.29 -15.17
C ASP A 60 -1.37 -24.30 -15.97
N LEU A 61 -0.77 -23.33 -15.29
CA LEU A 61 0.13 -22.29 -15.80
C LEU A 61 1.60 -22.57 -15.43
N ARG A 62 1.94 -23.81 -15.03
CA ARG A 62 3.30 -24.10 -14.55
C ARG A 62 4.36 -23.77 -15.58
N GLY A 63 5.40 -23.07 -15.14
CA GLY A 63 6.53 -22.68 -15.98
C GLY A 63 6.17 -21.78 -17.15
N SER A 64 4.99 -21.14 -17.13
CA SER A 64 4.59 -20.17 -18.15
C SER A 64 5.35 -18.86 -17.99
N ASN A 65 5.47 -18.13 -19.09
CA ASN A 65 5.97 -16.77 -19.08
C ASN A 65 4.78 -15.80 -19.06
N LEU A 66 4.66 -14.97 -18.03
CA LEU A 66 3.64 -13.94 -17.84
C LEU A 66 4.32 -12.57 -17.60
N ASP A 67 5.59 -12.42 -18.00
CA ASP A 67 6.36 -11.18 -17.80
C ASP A 67 5.63 -9.99 -18.44
N ASN A 68 5.55 -8.89 -17.69
CA ASN A 68 4.83 -7.66 -18.06
C ASN A 68 3.36 -7.85 -18.48
N ALA A 69 2.75 -9.01 -18.25
CA ALA A 69 1.35 -9.23 -18.60
C ALA A 69 0.43 -8.33 -17.75
N ASP A 70 -0.58 -7.75 -18.39
CA ASP A 70 -1.67 -7.06 -17.69
C ASP A 70 -2.70 -8.09 -17.24
N LEU A 71 -2.71 -8.41 -15.94
CA LEU A 71 -3.60 -9.37 -15.28
C LEU A 71 -4.50 -8.68 -14.25
N ARG A 72 -4.72 -7.35 -14.40
CA ARG A 72 -5.55 -6.59 -13.46
C ARG A 72 -6.94 -7.20 -13.34
N GLY A 73 -7.37 -7.46 -12.11
CA GLY A 73 -8.67 -8.07 -11.82
C GLY A 73 -8.89 -9.47 -12.41
N ALA A 74 -7.83 -10.14 -12.89
CA ALA A 74 -7.96 -11.50 -13.42
C ALA A 74 -8.29 -12.50 -12.28
N ASP A 75 -9.08 -13.52 -12.61
CA ASP A 75 -9.35 -14.65 -11.72
C ASP A 75 -8.34 -15.77 -11.98
N LEU A 76 -7.31 -15.84 -11.13
CA LEU A 76 -6.28 -16.86 -11.10
C LEU A 76 -6.50 -17.84 -9.93
N SER A 77 -7.70 -17.87 -9.36
CA SER A 77 -7.98 -18.71 -8.20
C SER A 77 -7.83 -20.20 -8.54
N ASN A 78 -7.31 -20.97 -7.57
CA ASN A 78 -7.03 -22.40 -7.72
C ASN A 78 -6.11 -22.77 -8.91
N CYS A 79 -5.33 -21.82 -9.45
CA CYS A 79 -4.40 -22.11 -10.54
C CYS A 79 -3.08 -22.71 -10.03
N ASP A 80 -2.44 -23.52 -10.87
CA ASP A 80 -1.07 -23.98 -10.65
C ASP A 80 -0.12 -23.12 -11.50
N ILE A 81 0.51 -22.13 -10.87
CA ILE A 81 1.40 -21.11 -11.46
C ILE A 81 2.86 -21.39 -11.01
N ALA A 82 3.14 -22.58 -10.47
CA ALA A 82 4.47 -22.91 -9.97
C ALA A 82 5.54 -22.79 -11.08
N PHE A 83 6.73 -22.31 -10.72
CA PHE A 83 7.86 -22.08 -11.63
C PHE A 83 7.63 -21.05 -12.76
N ALA A 84 6.50 -20.34 -12.77
CA ALA A 84 6.24 -19.32 -13.78
C ALA A 84 7.09 -18.05 -13.53
N THR A 85 7.27 -17.26 -14.58
CA THR A 85 7.83 -15.90 -14.48
C THR A 85 6.71 -14.89 -14.69
N LEU A 86 6.62 -13.91 -13.79
CA LEU A 86 5.64 -12.83 -13.74
C LEU A 86 6.37 -11.49 -13.49
N VAL A 87 7.60 -11.36 -13.98
CA VAL A 87 8.45 -10.19 -13.73
C VAL A 87 7.77 -8.95 -14.30
N GLY A 88 7.58 -7.93 -13.47
CA GLY A 88 6.88 -6.70 -13.85
C GLY A 88 5.40 -6.86 -14.22
N ALA A 89 4.79 -8.02 -13.99
CA ALA A 89 3.38 -8.25 -14.30
C ALA A 89 2.46 -7.36 -13.45
N ASN A 90 1.32 -6.96 -14.01
CA ASN A 90 0.33 -6.17 -13.30
C ASN A 90 -0.83 -7.05 -12.83
N LEU A 91 -0.80 -7.46 -11.56
CA LEU A 91 -1.78 -8.30 -10.87
C LEU A 91 -2.70 -7.48 -9.96
N ALA A 92 -2.83 -6.17 -10.18
CA ALA A 92 -3.62 -5.32 -9.28
C ALA A 92 -5.08 -5.80 -9.22
N GLY A 93 -5.58 -6.05 -7.99
CA GLY A 93 -6.92 -6.57 -7.74
C GLY A 93 -7.17 -8.00 -8.21
N ALA A 94 -6.16 -8.74 -8.68
CA ALA A 94 -6.31 -10.12 -9.12
C ALA A 94 -6.70 -11.07 -7.97
N ASP A 95 -7.46 -12.11 -8.29
CA ASP A 95 -7.80 -13.17 -7.34
C ASP A 95 -6.84 -14.34 -7.50
N LEU A 96 -5.94 -14.52 -6.54
CA LEU A 96 -4.97 -15.61 -6.44
C LEU A 96 -5.35 -16.59 -5.32
N THR A 97 -6.62 -16.60 -4.90
CA THR A 97 -7.09 -17.48 -3.81
C THR A 97 -6.80 -18.94 -4.13
N GLU A 98 -6.12 -19.63 -3.21
CA GLU A 98 -5.71 -21.04 -3.35
C GLU A 98 -4.81 -21.33 -4.57
N ALA A 99 -4.19 -20.31 -5.17
CA ALA A 99 -3.23 -20.50 -6.26
C ALA A 99 -1.89 -21.03 -5.72
N ASP A 100 -1.24 -21.90 -6.49
CA ASP A 100 0.13 -22.35 -6.24
C ASP A 100 1.11 -21.50 -7.05
N LEU A 101 1.89 -20.65 -6.39
CA LEU A 101 2.96 -19.84 -6.97
C LEU A 101 4.35 -20.30 -6.48
N THR A 102 4.48 -21.57 -6.08
CA THR A 102 5.75 -22.10 -5.57
C THR A 102 6.87 -21.88 -6.57
N MET A 103 7.99 -21.29 -6.11
CA MET A 103 9.15 -20.95 -6.96
C MET A 103 8.84 -20.05 -8.17
N ALA A 104 7.74 -19.30 -8.16
CA ALA A 104 7.47 -18.31 -9.20
C ALA A 104 8.36 -17.06 -9.00
N ASP A 105 8.75 -16.42 -10.10
CA ASP A 105 9.43 -15.12 -10.06
C ASP A 105 8.43 -14.00 -10.31
N LEU A 106 8.13 -13.21 -9.27
CA LEU A 106 7.24 -12.05 -9.34
C LEU A 106 8.02 -10.74 -9.21
N THR A 107 9.33 -10.72 -9.46
CA THR A 107 10.16 -9.53 -9.22
C THR A 107 9.53 -8.27 -9.86
N GLY A 108 9.31 -7.24 -9.04
CA GLY A 108 8.73 -5.96 -9.48
C GLY A 108 7.26 -6.02 -9.91
N ALA A 109 6.54 -7.11 -9.66
CA ALA A 109 5.12 -7.21 -10.00
C ALA A 109 4.25 -6.30 -9.12
N ASN A 110 3.15 -5.80 -9.69
CA ASN A 110 2.15 -5.04 -8.95
C ASN A 110 1.05 -5.98 -8.46
N LEU A 111 1.06 -6.33 -7.17
CA LEU A 111 0.03 -7.12 -6.50
C LEU A 111 -0.90 -6.25 -5.63
N SER A 112 -0.99 -4.95 -5.90
CA SER A 112 -1.82 -4.07 -5.08
C SER A 112 -3.29 -4.52 -5.10
N GLY A 113 -3.91 -4.65 -3.92
CA GLY A 113 -5.29 -5.15 -3.79
C GLY A 113 -5.51 -6.62 -4.15
N ALA A 114 -4.46 -7.39 -4.47
CA ALA A 114 -4.61 -8.80 -4.83
C ALA A 114 -5.08 -9.66 -3.63
N LYS A 115 -5.83 -10.72 -3.93
CA LYS A 115 -6.29 -11.69 -2.94
C LYS A 115 -5.41 -12.92 -2.96
N LEU A 116 -4.63 -13.15 -1.90
CA LEU A 116 -3.68 -14.26 -1.78
C LEU A 116 -4.14 -15.27 -0.71
N SER A 117 -5.44 -15.31 -0.41
CA SER A 117 -5.98 -16.19 0.63
C SER A 117 -5.68 -17.66 0.32
N ALA A 118 -5.04 -18.37 1.24
CA ALA A 118 -4.59 -19.75 1.09
C ALA A 118 -3.67 -20.02 -0.12
N ALA A 119 -3.09 -18.98 -0.72
CA ALA A 119 -2.10 -19.14 -1.78
C ALA A 119 -0.79 -19.70 -1.24
N CYS A 120 -0.03 -20.37 -2.12
CA CYS A 120 1.29 -20.90 -1.81
C CYS A 120 2.37 -20.07 -2.51
N LEU A 121 3.13 -19.26 -1.77
CA LEU A 121 4.25 -18.45 -2.28
C LEU A 121 5.62 -19.02 -1.84
N ASP A 122 5.67 -20.27 -1.43
CA ASP A 122 6.91 -20.91 -0.97
C ASP A 122 8.02 -20.76 -2.00
N VAL A 123 9.17 -20.24 -1.56
CA VAL A 123 10.36 -20.00 -2.39
C VAL A 123 10.09 -19.05 -3.58
N ALA A 124 8.95 -18.36 -3.62
CA ALA A 124 8.66 -17.37 -4.63
C ALA A 124 9.49 -16.11 -4.40
N ASN A 125 9.81 -15.41 -5.49
CA ASN A 125 10.52 -14.15 -5.44
C ASN A 125 9.55 -12.98 -5.59
N LEU A 126 9.29 -12.25 -4.50
CA LEU A 126 8.46 -11.03 -4.51
C LEU A 126 9.31 -9.77 -4.38
N THR A 127 10.61 -9.84 -4.65
CA THR A 127 11.50 -8.68 -4.52
C THR A 127 10.94 -7.48 -5.29
N ARG A 128 10.86 -6.32 -4.63
CA ARG A 128 10.31 -5.06 -5.17
C ARG A 128 8.85 -5.12 -5.62
N CYS A 129 8.07 -6.09 -5.13
CA CYS A 129 6.63 -6.11 -5.38
C CYS A 129 5.89 -5.00 -4.63
N ASP A 130 4.78 -4.57 -5.23
CA ASP A 130 3.77 -3.75 -4.56
C ASP A 130 2.68 -4.65 -3.98
N LEU A 131 2.60 -4.75 -2.65
CA LEU A 131 1.57 -5.52 -1.93
C LEU A 131 0.56 -4.60 -1.21
N ARG A 132 0.51 -3.32 -1.57
CA ARG A 132 -0.41 -2.37 -0.94
C ARG A 132 -1.86 -2.85 -1.09
N ARG A 133 -2.61 -2.93 0.00
CA ARG A 133 -4.01 -3.40 0.07
C ARG A 133 -4.20 -4.88 -0.26
N ALA A 134 -3.13 -5.64 -0.44
CA ALA A 134 -3.22 -7.08 -0.67
C ALA A 134 -3.68 -7.81 0.59
N THR A 135 -4.34 -8.96 0.40
CA THR A 135 -4.83 -9.78 1.51
C THR A 135 -4.13 -11.14 1.53
N LEU A 136 -3.28 -11.35 2.54
CA LEU A 136 -2.56 -12.59 2.80
C LEU A 136 -3.19 -13.26 4.01
N VAL A 137 -4.13 -14.16 3.75
CA VAL A 137 -4.84 -14.92 4.79
C VAL A 137 -4.52 -16.40 4.63
N ARG A 138 -3.88 -17.06 5.59
CA ARG A 138 -3.39 -18.45 5.46
C ARG A 138 -2.43 -18.65 4.28
N THR A 139 -1.78 -17.58 3.83
CA THR A 139 -0.81 -17.63 2.73
C THR A 139 0.48 -18.28 3.23
N ARG A 140 1.02 -19.24 2.46
CA ARG A 140 2.31 -19.87 2.80
C ARG A 140 3.44 -19.04 2.23
N LEU A 141 4.41 -18.69 3.08
CA LEU A 141 5.50 -17.77 2.78
C LEU A 141 6.88 -18.38 3.13
N ASP A 142 7.02 -19.72 3.11
CA ASP A 142 8.27 -20.37 3.51
C ASP A 142 9.38 -20.05 2.50
N ARG A 143 10.44 -19.37 2.98
CA ARG A 143 11.57 -18.89 2.17
C ARG A 143 11.16 -17.98 1.01
N THR A 144 10.02 -17.32 1.11
CA THR A 144 9.61 -16.29 0.15
C THR A 144 10.51 -15.07 0.29
N LEU A 145 10.99 -14.51 -0.82
CA LEU A 145 11.80 -13.29 -0.82
C LEU A 145 10.88 -12.07 -0.84
N LEU A 146 10.92 -11.25 0.23
CA LEU A 146 10.14 -10.03 0.40
C LEU A 146 11.04 -8.77 0.43
N GLU A 147 12.25 -8.86 -0.15
CA GLU A 147 13.18 -7.73 -0.17
C GLU A 147 12.62 -6.53 -0.94
N ASP A 148 12.76 -5.33 -0.38
CA ASP A 148 12.29 -4.07 -0.98
C ASP A 148 10.79 -4.05 -1.35
N VAL A 149 9.98 -4.92 -0.73
CA VAL A 149 8.53 -4.94 -0.94
C VAL A 149 7.87 -3.71 -0.32
N VAL A 150 6.82 -3.21 -0.97
CA VAL A 150 6.04 -2.08 -0.46
C VAL A 150 4.73 -2.57 0.15
N LEU A 151 4.50 -2.17 1.41
CA LEU A 151 3.30 -2.50 2.19
C LEU A 151 2.54 -1.22 2.57
N ASP A 152 1.22 -1.29 2.49
CA ASP A 152 0.28 -0.27 2.98
C ASP A 152 -1.09 -0.92 2.97
N MET A 153 -1.80 -0.93 4.08
CA MET A 153 -3.09 -1.60 4.22
C MET A 153 -3.05 -3.07 3.82
N THR A 154 -1.89 -3.71 3.92
CA THR A 154 -1.71 -5.13 3.65
C THR A 154 -2.16 -5.94 4.87
N LEU A 155 -2.97 -6.97 4.66
CA LEU A 155 -3.43 -7.86 5.72
C LEU A 155 -2.58 -9.13 5.74
N PHE A 156 -2.01 -9.45 6.90
CA PHE A 156 -1.37 -10.73 7.22
C PHE A 156 -2.15 -11.41 8.35
N ALA A 157 -3.01 -12.36 8.00
CA ALA A 157 -3.78 -13.13 8.96
C ALA A 157 -3.51 -14.63 8.79
N ASP A 158 -3.31 -15.32 9.89
CA ASP A 158 -3.10 -16.76 9.94
C ASP A 158 -1.87 -17.23 9.12
N CYS A 159 -0.88 -16.34 8.98
CA CYS A 159 0.36 -16.60 8.23
C CYS A 159 1.51 -16.96 9.18
N ASP A 160 2.47 -17.74 8.68
CA ASP A 160 3.77 -17.89 9.33
C ASP A 160 4.80 -17.08 8.52
N LEU A 161 5.33 -16.03 9.15
CA LEU A 161 6.33 -15.14 8.58
C LEU A 161 7.75 -15.47 9.06
N SER A 162 7.92 -16.45 9.95
CA SER A 162 9.22 -16.75 10.59
C SER A 162 10.31 -17.21 9.63
N ALA A 163 9.91 -17.77 8.49
CA ALA A 163 10.81 -18.26 7.44
C ALA A 163 10.81 -17.37 6.19
N ALA A 164 10.05 -16.28 6.18
CA ALA A 164 10.09 -15.31 5.09
C ALA A 164 11.40 -14.51 5.15
N LEU A 165 11.96 -14.19 4.00
CA LEU A 165 13.26 -13.54 3.87
C LEU A 165 13.07 -12.08 3.45
N GLY A 166 13.95 -11.18 3.93
CA GLY A 166 13.90 -9.76 3.55
C GLY A 166 12.86 -8.93 4.31
N LEU A 167 12.30 -9.46 5.42
CA LEU A 167 11.35 -8.71 6.26
C LEU A 167 11.97 -7.44 6.86
N GLU A 168 13.30 -7.33 6.93
CA GLU A 168 14.00 -6.17 7.45
C GLU A 168 14.19 -5.04 6.44
N THR A 169 14.08 -5.31 5.14
CA THR A 169 14.37 -4.33 4.07
C THR A 169 13.12 -3.77 3.42
N LEU A 170 11.96 -4.34 3.70
CA LEU A 170 10.70 -3.86 3.16
C LEU A 170 10.31 -2.47 3.68
N ARG A 171 9.43 -1.82 2.92
CA ARG A 171 8.98 -0.45 3.16
C ARG A 171 7.50 -0.44 3.51
N HIS A 172 7.16 0.18 4.64
CA HIS A 172 5.78 0.45 5.01
C HIS A 172 5.41 1.89 4.63
N ASP A 173 4.63 2.06 3.57
CA ASP A 173 4.06 3.34 3.17
C ASP A 173 2.81 3.70 4.01
N GLY A 174 2.32 2.75 4.81
CA GLY A 174 1.20 2.95 5.74
C GLY A 174 0.98 1.75 6.66
N PRO A 175 -0.05 1.79 7.52
CA PRO A 175 -0.31 0.73 8.48
C PRO A 175 -0.62 -0.57 7.76
N SER A 176 -0.16 -1.69 8.29
CA SER A 176 -0.49 -3.03 7.79
C SER A 176 -1.00 -3.88 8.94
N MET A 177 -2.01 -4.69 8.67
CA MET A 177 -2.66 -5.49 9.72
C MET A 177 -1.93 -6.80 9.90
N VAL A 178 -1.19 -6.94 11.00
CA VAL A 178 -0.60 -8.22 11.40
C VAL A 178 -1.49 -8.85 12.46
N GLY A 179 -2.16 -9.94 12.12
CA GLY A 179 -3.05 -10.66 13.01
C GLY A 179 -2.32 -11.22 14.24
N ALA A 180 -3.01 -11.28 15.38
CA ALA A 180 -2.48 -11.93 16.57
C ALA A 180 -2.17 -13.42 16.33
N ASP A 181 -2.97 -14.07 15.46
CA ASP A 181 -2.70 -15.40 14.92
C ASP A 181 -1.35 -15.48 14.17
N THR A 182 -1.05 -14.52 13.28
CA THR A 182 0.22 -14.42 12.55
C THR A 182 1.40 -14.20 13.50
N LEU A 183 1.25 -13.31 14.48
CA LEU A 183 2.25 -13.09 15.53
C LEU A 183 2.55 -14.40 16.29
N ALA A 184 1.49 -15.09 16.72
CA ALA A 184 1.58 -16.33 17.48
C ALA A 184 2.20 -17.47 16.66
N ARG A 185 1.80 -17.63 15.39
CA ARG A 185 2.35 -18.67 14.50
C ARG A 185 3.82 -18.45 14.19
N SER A 186 4.21 -17.20 13.99
CA SER A 186 5.59 -16.84 13.67
C SER A 186 6.51 -16.92 14.90
N ASN A 187 5.97 -17.05 16.12
CA ASN A 187 6.67 -17.39 17.36
C ASN A 187 7.99 -16.60 17.58
N GLY A 188 7.91 -15.26 17.47
CA GLY A 188 9.08 -14.37 17.63
C GLY A 188 9.98 -14.25 16.41
N GLY A 189 9.65 -14.91 15.30
CA GLY A 189 10.40 -14.88 14.05
C GLY A 189 10.10 -13.68 13.15
N ILE A 190 9.28 -12.71 13.59
CA ILE A 190 9.03 -11.49 12.80
C ILE A 190 9.90 -10.38 13.37
N PRO A 191 10.75 -9.74 12.56
CA PRO A 191 11.64 -8.70 13.07
C PRO A 191 10.85 -7.46 13.52
N GLU A 192 11.36 -6.80 14.56
CA GLU A 192 10.77 -5.56 15.08
C GLU A 192 10.78 -4.42 14.04
N SER A 193 11.75 -4.44 13.13
CA SER A 193 11.83 -3.51 11.98
C SER A 193 10.67 -3.68 11.00
N PHE A 194 10.01 -4.84 10.98
CA PHE A 194 8.75 -5.05 10.26
C PHE A 194 7.55 -4.61 11.11
N LEU A 195 7.49 -5.08 12.35
CA LEU A 195 6.32 -4.93 13.20
C LEU A 195 6.07 -3.46 13.59
N ARG A 196 7.11 -2.70 13.95
CA ARG A 196 6.94 -1.30 14.35
C ARG A 196 6.40 -0.43 13.22
N PRO A 197 6.98 -0.44 12.00
CA PRO A 197 6.43 0.33 10.89
C PRO A 197 5.12 -0.25 10.36
N ALA A 198 4.81 -1.53 10.56
CA ALA A 198 3.47 -2.06 10.29
C ALA A 198 2.39 -1.44 11.20
N GLY A 199 2.76 -0.85 12.34
CA GLY A 199 1.82 -0.38 13.35
C GLY A 199 1.40 -1.49 14.30
N VAL A 200 2.28 -2.44 14.57
CA VAL A 200 2.08 -3.39 15.67
C VAL A 200 2.55 -2.73 16.97
N PRO A 201 1.72 -2.71 18.02
CA PRO A 201 2.11 -2.08 19.27
C PRO A 201 3.27 -2.81 19.97
N PRO A 202 4.13 -2.08 20.70
CA PRO A 202 5.27 -2.68 21.40
C PRO A 202 4.90 -3.87 22.30
N GLU A 203 3.74 -3.82 22.96
CA GLU A 203 3.28 -4.91 23.83
C GLU A 203 2.96 -6.19 23.05
N PHE A 204 2.47 -6.06 21.81
CA PHE A 204 2.24 -7.18 20.89
C PHE A 204 3.56 -7.72 20.30
N ILE A 205 4.55 -6.85 20.11
CA ILE A 205 5.89 -7.24 19.69
C ILE A 205 6.57 -8.05 20.80
N ASP A 206 6.56 -7.53 22.03
CA ASP A 206 7.14 -8.18 23.21
C ASP A 206 6.46 -9.53 23.51
N SER A 207 5.15 -9.63 23.26
CA SER A 207 4.37 -10.85 23.47
C SER A 207 4.41 -11.85 22.33
N GLN A 208 5.15 -11.59 21.22
CA GLN A 208 5.41 -12.63 20.21
C GLN A 208 6.00 -13.88 20.84
N ALA A 209 6.84 -13.71 21.87
CA ALA A 209 7.36 -14.78 22.72
C ALA A 209 6.43 -15.04 23.91
N GLY A 210 5.15 -15.33 23.62
CA GLY A 210 4.17 -15.86 24.55
C GLY A 210 3.95 -15.09 25.85
N SER A 211 3.00 -14.13 25.85
CA SER A 211 2.08 -13.88 26.98
C SER A 211 0.98 -12.87 26.63
N GLY A 212 -0.26 -13.36 26.62
CA GLY A 212 -1.44 -12.76 27.27
C GLY A 212 -1.81 -11.30 27.01
N ASP A 213 -2.76 -11.14 26.08
CA ASP A 213 -3.98 -10.32 26.19
C ASP A 213 -3.89 -9.03 27.03
N GLN A 214 -3.64 -7.91 26.35
CA GLN A 214 -4.10 -6.60 26.80
C GLN A 214 -4.63 -5.79 25.61
N THR A 215 -5.92 -5.45 25.64
CA THR A 215 -6.53 -4.48 24.74
C THR A 215 -6.26 -3.06 25.26
N ILE A 216 -5.52 -2.25 24.50
CA ILE A 216 -5.23 -0.84 24.80
C ILE A 216 -5.41 -0.02 23.50
N PRO A 217 -5.90 1.24 23.54
CA PRO A 217 -6.20 1.99 22.33
C PRO A 217 -4.94 2.70 21.79
N HIS A 218 -4.46 2.25 20.63
CA HIS A 218 -3.33 2.86 19.91
C HIS A 218 -3.84 3.87 18.88
N ARG A 219 -3.12 4.99 18.70
CA ARG A 219 -3.44 6.00 17.67
C ARG A 219 -2.44 5.96 16.52
N ARG A 220 -2.98 5.79 15.31
CA ARG A 220 -2.31 5.83 14.02
C ARG A 220 -2.24 7.26 13.50
N VAL A 221 -1.06 7.73 13.14
CA VAL A 221 -0.81 9.09 12.67
C VAL A 221 -0.06 9.06 11.35
N LEU A 222 -0.58 9.76 10.34
CA LEU A 222 0.12 10.00 9.08
C LEU A 222 0.70 11.41 9.06
N LEU A 223 2.02 11.53 8.94
CA LEU A 223 2.71 12.78 8.61
C LEU A 223 2.71 12.96 7.11
N ILE A 224 2.37 14.14 6.61
CA ILE A 224 2.47 14.48 5.19
C ILE A 224 3.44 15.65 5.06
N GLY A 225 4.41 15.55 4.16
CA GLY A 225 5.42 16.58 3.94
C GLY A 225 6.01 16.53 2.54
N SER A 226 7.07 17.31 2.31
CA SER A 226 7.86 17.28 1.08
C SER A 226 9.14 16.46 1.29
N VAL A 227 9.73 15.94 0.21
CA VAL A 227 11.09 15.40 0.16
C VAL A 227 12.11 16.38 0.74
N ALA A 228 11.89 17.70 0.60
CA ALA A 228 12.70 18.73 1.22
C ALA A 228 12.72 18.65 2.77
N ASP A 229 11.72 18.00 3.36
CA ASP A 229 11.52 17.85 4.80
C ASP A 229 11.88 16.46 5.34
N ASP A 230 12.37 15.54 4.50
CA ASP A 230 12.60 14.12 4.87
C ASP A 230 13.40 13.96 6.18
N THR A 231 14.44 14.78 6.38
CA THR A 231 15.23 14.76 7.62
C THR A 231 14.39 15.06 8.88
N VAL A 232 13.46 16.00 8.79
CA VAL A 232 12.58 16.38 9.91
C VAL A 232 11.48 15.34 10.11
N VAL A 233 10.94 14.82 9.01
CA VAL A 233 9.90 13.78 9.01
C VAL A 233 10.42 12.51 9.69
N ARG A 234 11.57 11.98 9.26
CA ARG A 234 12.18 10.77 9.87
C ARG A 234 12.50 10.96 11.35
N TRP A 235 12.96 12.17 11.71
CA TRP A 235 13.17 12.50 13.12
C TRP A 235 11.84 12.47 13.91
N LEU A 236 10.78 13.12 13.41
CA LEU A 236 9.46 13.11 14.05
C LEU A 236 8.91 11.70 14.20
N GLU A 237 8.98 10.88 13.16
CA GLU A 237 8.55 9.48 13.23
C GLU A 237 9.26 8.72 14.34
N THR A 238 10.59 8.89 14.45
CA THR A 238 11.40 8.23 15.49
C THR A 238 10.97 8.63 16.90
N GLU A 239 10.79 9.93 17.14
CA GLU A 239 10.39 10.44 18.46
C GLU A 239 8.94 10.10 18.81
N LEU A 240 8.02 10.21 17.86
CA LEU A 240 6.61 9.90 18.10
C LEU A 240 6.43 8.41 18.38
N ARG A 241 7.17 7.53 17.68
CA ARG A 241 7.20 6.08 17.96
C ARG A 241 7.80 5.77 19.32
N SER A 242 8.85 6.47 19.76
CA SER A 242 9.42 6.29 21.11
C SER A 242 8.43 6.69 22.23
N LEU A 243 7.50 7.58 21.91
CA LEU A 243 6.42 8.04 22.79
C LEU A 243 5.13 7.20 22.69
N GLY A 244 5.13 6.11 21.91
CA GLY A 244 4.01 5.17 21.80
C GLY A 244 2.96 5.51 20.75
N LEU A 245 3.20 6.50 19.87
CA LEU A 245 2.34 6.75 18.71
C LEU A 245 2.77 5.89 17.52
N GLN A 246 1.81 5.40 16.77
CA GLN A 246 2.10 4.72 15.51
C GLN A 246 2.12 5.77 14.41
N CYS A 247 3.29 6.01 13.83
CA CYS A 247 3.52 7.16 12.96
C CYS A 247 4.09 6.70 11.61
N TRP A 248 3.52 7.21 10.53
CA TRP A 248 3.95 7.01 9.15
C TRP A 248 4.19 8.35 8.46
N SER A 249 4.82 8.33 7.30
CA SER A 249 5.03 9.52 6.49
C SER A 249 4.72 9.31 5.03
N LEU A 250 4.19 10.37 4.41
CA LEU A 250 3.93 10.48 2.99
C LEU A 250 4.62 11.75 2.49
N LEU A 251 5.64 11.58 1.65
CA LEU A 251 6.34 12.67 0.98
C LEU A 251 5.66 12.91 -0.37
N ALA A 252 4.88 13.97 -0.49
CA ALA A 252 3.92 14.11 -1.60
C ALA A 252 4.59 14.40 -2.96
N ASP A 253 5.86 14.80 -2.97
CA ASP A 253 6.68 15.07 -4.15
C ASP A 253 7.82 14.05 -4.36
N ASP A 254 7.74 12.88 -3.72
CA ASP A 254 8.66 11.77 -3.98
C ASP A 254 8.30 11.04 -5.29
N GLU A 255 9.12 11.24 -6.32
CA GLU A 255 8.98 10.63 -7.65
C GLU A 255 9.33 9.12 -7.66
N GLU A 256 10.16 8.62 -6.74
CA GLU A 256 10.51 7.19 -6.67
C GLU A 256 9.43 6.35 -5.98
N ALA A 257 8.73 6.94 -5.00
CA ALA A 257 7.49 6.37 -4.47
C ALA A 257 6.35 6.34 -5.52
N ALA A 258 6.49 7.12 -6.59
CA ALA A 258 5.48 7.33 -7.62
C ALA A 258 5.56 6.36 -8.83
N TYR A 259 6.34 5.28 -8.77
CA TYR A 259 6.41 4.25 -9.84
C TYR A 259 5.04 3.63 -10.23
N ASN A 260 3.93 3.99 -9.58
CA ASN A 260 2.61 3.56 -10.01
C ASN A 260 1.45 4.57 -9.85
N THR A 261 1.68 5.83 -9.48
CA THR A 261 0.58 6.80 -9.38
C THR A 261 1.05 8.24 -9.61
N SER A 262 0.82 8.75 -10.82
CA SER A 262 0.84 10.18 -11.17
C SER A 262 -0.26 11.00 -10.47
N VAL A 263 -0.83 10.49 -9.38
CA VAL A 263 -2.13 10.87 -8.83
C VAL A 263 -1.96 11.11 -7.34
N ILE A 264 -2.61 12.17 -6.85
CA ILE A 264 -2.89 12.38 -5.43
C ILE A 264 -3.39 11.04 -4.86
N PRO A 265 -2.83 10.49 -3.77
CA PRO A 265 -3.27 9.21 -3.25
C PRO A 265 -4.79 9.25 -2.97
N PRO A 266 -5.53 8.16 -3.24
CA PRO A 266 -6.97 8.14 -3.04
C PRO A 266 -7.29 8.54 -1.60
N MET A 267 -8.23 9.47 -1.45
CA MET A 267 -8.56 10.09 -0.17
C MET A 267 -9.07 9.06 0.84
N SER A 268 -9.66 7.98 0.32
CA SER A 268 -10.04 6.80 1.09
C SER A 268 -8.90 6.20 1.92
N ARG A 269 -7.62 6.40 1.56
CA ARG A 269 -6.46 5.95 2.36
C ARG A 269 -6.33 6.68 3.70
N PHE A 270 -6.81 7.91 3.81
CA PHE A 270 -6.67 8.69 5.03
C PHE A 270 -7.61 8.22 6.15
N LYS A 271 -8.64 7.42 5.87
CA LYS A 271 -9.56 6.89 6.90
C LYS A 271 -8.90 5.87 7.84
N ASP A 272 -7.79 5.30 7.38
CA ASP A 272 -7.06 4.25 8.10
C ASP A 272 -6.07 4.80 9.12
N PHE A 273 -6.01 6.13 9.26
CA PHE A 273 -5.30 6.79 10.33
C PHE A 273 -6.30 7.38 11.32
N ASP A 274 -5.88 7.55 12.57
CA ASP A 274 -6.67 8.27 13.55
C ASP A 274 -6.42 9.78 13.44
N ARG A 275 -5.26 10.19 12.92
CA ARG A 275 -4.96 11.59 12.64
C ARG A 275 -4.04 11.74 11.43
N VAL A 276 -4.31 12.76 10.61
CA VAL A 276 -3.40 13.21 9.55
C VAL A 276 -2.73 14.51 10.01
N ALA A 277 -1.42 14.62 9.86
CA ALA A 277 -0.64 15.77 10.28
C ALA A 277 0.13 16.34 9.08
N LEU A 278 -0.24 17.55 8.67
CA LEU A 278 0.38 18.26 7.55
C LEU A 278 1.58 19.05 8.06
N LEU A 279 2.77 18.75 7.55
CA LEU A 279 3.97 19.51 7.85
C LEU A 279 3.94 20.81 7.06
N CYS A 280 3.84 21.93 7.77
CA CYS A 280 3.82 23.26 7.17
C CYS A 280 5.22 23.87 7.27
N SER A 281 6.10 23.44 6.37
CA SER A 281 7.42 24.03 6.13
C SER A 281 7.40 24.87 4.85
N ARG A 282 8.48 25.63 4.62
CA ARG A 282 8.68 26.30 3.34
C ARG A 282 8.74 25.31 2.17
N GLY A 283 9.40 24.17 2.34
CA GLY A 283 9.52 23.13 1.31
C GLY A 283 8.16 22.56 0.92
N ALA A 284 7.36 22.14 1.91
CA ALA A 284 6.02 21.63 1.67
C ALA A 284 5.06 22.68 1.10
N LEU A 285 5.08 23.93 1.59
CA LEU A 285 4.14 24.96 1.13
C LEU A 285 4.50 25.54 -0.25
N GLU A 286 5.76 25.46 -0.68
CA GLU A 286 6.19 25.87 -2.03
C GLU A 286 6.14 24.70 -3.04
N SER A 287 6.04 23.45 -2.58
CA SER A 287 5.94 22.26 -3.43
C SER A 287 4.55 22.14 -4.09
N PRO A 288 4.45 22.10 -5.44
CA PRO A 288 3.15 21.99 -6.13
C PRO A 288 2.38 20.71 -5.82
N ALA A 289 3.07 19.62 -5.47
CA ALA A 289 2.41 18.34 -5.13
C ALA A 289 1.82 18.40 -3.72
N CYS A 290 2.62 18.83 -2.74
CA CYS A 290 2.16 19.06 -1.36
C CYS A 290 1.02 20.08 -1.32
N TRP A 291 1.14 21.18 -2.06
CA TRP A 291 0.12 22.23 -2.13
C TRP A 291 -1.23 21.68 -2.60
N ARG A 292 -1.25 20.94 -3.71
CA ARG A 292 -2.48 20.32 -4.24
C ARG A 292 -3.09 19.34 -3.24
N LEU A 293 -2.28 18.49 -2.62
CA LEU A 293 -2.73 17.53 -1.62
C LEU A 293 -3.31 18.22 -0.39
N TYR A 294 -2.67 19.28 0.11
CA TYR A 294 -3.14 20.03 1.28
C TYR A 294 -4.47 20.73 0.97
N GLN A 295 -4.62 21.31 -0.23
CA GLN A 295 -5.89 21.89 -0.65
C GLN A 295 -7.02 20.87 -0.70
N GLU A 296 -6.79 19.69 -1.30
CA GLU A 296 -7.80 18.63 -1.38
C GLU A 296 -8.22 18.14 0.02
N ILE A 297 -7.24 17.84 0.89
CA ILE A 297 -7.50 17.44 2.27
C ILE A 297 -8.30 18.53 3.01
N MET A 298 -7.92 19.81 2.89
CA MET A 298 -8.59 20.90 3.59
C MET A 298 -9.98 21.23 3.02
N GLN A 299 -10.21 21.09 1.72
CA GLN A 299 -11.51 21.30 1.10
C GLN A 299 -12.56 20.32 1.65
N ARG A 300 -12.22 19.04 1.77
CA ARG A 300 -13.10 18.02 2.36
C ARG A 300 -13.41 18.30 3.84
N GLN A 301 -12.49 18.95 4.54
CA GLN A 301 -12.62 19.36 5.96
C GLN A 301 -13.45 20.65 6.17
N ALA A 302 -13.69 21.44 5.11
CA ALA A 302 -14.19 22.80 5.22
C ALA A 302 -15.62 22.93 5.81
N THR A 303 -16.41 21.85 5.73
CA THR A 303 -17.85 21.82 6.04
C THR A 303 -18.20 21.79 7.54
N SER A 304 -17.27 21.44 8.44
CA SER A 304 -17.56 21.44 9.89
C SER A 304 -16.31 21.59 10.77
N ALA A 305 -16.41 22.38 11.85
CA ALA A 305 -15.37 22.51 12.86
C ALA A 305 -15.03 21.19 13.57
N ALA A 306 -15.98 20.24 13.62
CA ALA A 306 -15.74 18.91 14.17
C ALA A 306 -14.85 18.07 13.24
N ARG A 307 -15.04 18.19 11.91
CA ARG A 307 -14.21 17.52 10.90
C ARG A 307 -12.77 17.99 11.01
N ARG A 308 -12.55 19.31 11.12
CA ARG A 308 -11.21 19.94 11.25
C ARG A 308 -10.34 19.43 12.41
N SER A 309 -10.91 18.71 13.39
CA SER A 309 -10.14 18.08 14.48
C SER A 309 -9.36 16.81 14.06
N TYR A 310 -9.66 16.28 12.87
CA TYR A 310 -9.00 15.11 12.29
C TYR A 310 -7.62 15.44 11.70
N VAL A 311 -7.46 16.63 11.11
CA VAL A 311 -6.21 17.06 10.49
C VAL A 311 -5.48 18.06 11.38
N ALA A 312 -4.21 17.82 11.68
CA ALA A 312 -3.36 18.72 12.42
C ALA A 312 -2.37 19.42 11.50
N ALA A 313 -2.10 20.70 11.75
CA ALA A 313 -1.01 21.43 11.11
C ALA A 313 0.23 21.44 12.03
N LEU A 314 1.37 21.00 11.51
CA LEU A 314 2.66 21.07 12.19
C LEU A 314 3.48 22.20 11.57
N ALA A 315 3.35 23.39 12.14
CA ALA A 315 4.02 24.59 11.64
C ALA A 315 5.51 24.58 11.99
N MET A 316 6.34 24.60 10.95
CA MET A 316 7.77 24.89 11.07
C MET A 316 7.94 26.42 11.07
N ASP A 317 8.63 26.96 12.07
CA ASP A 317 8.90 28.40 12.18
C ASP A 317 7.64 29.30 12.11
N ASP A 318 7.71 30.40 11.35
CA ASP A 318 6.63 31.36 11.09
C ASP A 318 5.96 31.10 9.72
N CYS A 319 6.10 29.88 9.17
CA CYS A 319 5.63 29.52 7.83
C CYS A 319 4.11 29.61 7.65
N LEU A 320 3.31 29.73 8.72
CA LEU A 320 1.86 29.94 8.65
C LEU A 320 1.44 31.39 8.90
N ASP A 321 2.35 32.36 8.98
CA ASP A 321 1.99 33.75 9.35
C ASP A 321 1.40 34.58 8.19
N ASN A 322 1.26 34.00 6.99
CA ASN A 322 0.55 34.65 5.88
C ASN A 322 -0.97 34.41 5.99
N ASP A 323 -1.75 35.47 6.29
CA ASP A 323 -3.22 35.41 6.37
C ASP A 323 -3.94 35.66 5.02
N GLY A 324 -3.18 36.04 3.98
CA GLY A 324 -3.74 36.42 2.67
C GLY A 324 -4.31 35.25 1.87
N ASP A 325 -3.86 34.03 2.14
CA ASP A 325 -4.25 32.82 1.42
C ASP A 325 -5.27 31.97 2.21
N GLU A 326 -6.25 31.42 1.51
CA GLU A 326 -7.31 30.58 2.09
C GLU A 326 -6.76 29.32 2.75
N LEU A 327 -5.78 28.65 2.12
CA LEU A 327 -5.21 27.41 2.65
C LEU A 327 -4.54 27.64 4.01
N TYR A 328 -3.80 28.75 4.14
CA TYR A 328 -3.12 29.11 5.39
C TYR A 328 -4.13 29.37 6.51
N ARG A 329 -5.25 30.05 6.21
CA ARG A 329 -6.33 30.27 7.18
C ARG A 329 -7.02 28.96 7.58
N GLN A 330 -7.21 28.03 6.64
CA GLN A 330 -7.79 26.71 6.92
C GLN A 330 -6.87 25.87 7.81
N LEU A 331 -5.58 25.82 7.52
CA LEU A 331 -4.57 25.13 8.32
C LEU A 331 -4.52 25.67 9.76
N LYS A 332 -4.52 27.00 9.93
CA LYS A 332 -4.57 27.67 11.24
C LYS A 332 -5.90 27.46 11.99
N GLY A 333 -6.98 27.17 11.27
CA GLY A 333 -8.31 26.98 11.82
C GLY A 333 -8.52 25.62 12.52
N GLY A 334 -7.56 24.69 12.40
CA GLY A 334 -7.55 23.37 13.04
C GLY A 334 -6.50 23.23 14.16
N PRO A 335 -6.36 22.03 14.75
CA PRO A 335 -5.29 21.70 15.69
C PRO A 335 -3.92 22.05 15.09
N THR A 336 -3.20 22.98 15.70
CA THR A 336 -1.90 23.45 15.18
C THR A 336 -0.84 23.35 16.27
N ALA A 337 0.25 22.65 15.99
CA ALA A 337 1.46 22.64 16.81
C ALA A 337 2.56 23.46 16.13
N ARG A 338 3.38 24.16 16.92
CA ARG A 338 4.54 24.90 16.40
C ARG A 338 5.83 24.20 16.79
N LEU A 339 6.56 23.69 15.82
CA LEU A 339 7.94 23.22 15.98
C LEU A 339 8.87 24.45 15.91
N ARG A 340 8.90 25.27 16.98
CA ARG A 340 9.65 26.54 17.02
C ARG A 340 11.15 26.36 17.25
N ALA A 341 11.98 27.09 16.51
CA ALA A 341 13.33 27.47 16.96
C ALA A 341 13.26 28.64 17.97
N ARG A 342 13.67 28.45 19.23
CA ARG A 342 14.15 29.59 20.02
C ARG A 342 15.56 29.90 19.54
N LYS A 343 15.83 31.16 19.16
CA LYS A 343 17.19 31.67 18.91
C LYS A 343 18.02 31.62 20.19
N ASP A 344 18.64 30.49 20.47
CA ASP A 344 19.83 30.43 21.30
C ASP A 344 21.05 30.53 20.36
N ARG A 345 22.09 31.25 20.79
CA ARG A 345 23.26 31.70 19.99
C ARG A 345 24.14 30.58 19.37
N VAL A 346 23.68 29.35 19.34
CA VAL A 346 24.37 28.18 18.78
C VAL A 346 23.29 27.35 18.09
N GLY A 347 23.23 27.41 16.76
CA GLY A 347 22.09 26.99 15.94
C GLY A 347 21.64 25.53 16.12
N GLY A 348 20.68 25.31 17.01
CA GLY A 348 19.98 24.05 17.20
C GLY A 348 18.48 24.29 17.38
N TYR A 349 17.65 23.60 16.60
CA TYR A 349 16.20 23.62 16.74
C TYR A 349 15.81 23.10 18.14
N ARG A 350 15.08 23.90 18.93
CA ARG A 350 14.54 23.45 20.22
C ARG A 350 13.10 22.97 20.02
N ARG A 351 12.98 21.69 19.75
CA ARG A 351 11.78 21.04 19.19
C ARG A 351 10.69 20.88 20.28
N ASP A 352 9.52 21.50 20.11
CA ASP A 352 8.38 21.38 21.05
C ASP A 352 7.62 20.06 20.84
N LEU A 353 8.30 18.95 21.12
CA LEU A 353 7.74 17.61 21.04
C LEU A 353 6.50 17.41 21.94
N PRO A 354 6.44 17.96 23.18
CA PRO A 354 5.22 17.88 24.00
C PRO A 354 4.00 18.56 23.36
N GLY A 355 4.19 19.72 22.73
CA GLY A 355 3.12 20.42 22.01
C GLY A 355 2.64 19.64 20.78
N VAL A 356 3.56 19.04 20.02
CA VAL A 356 3.24 18.13 18.91
C VAL A 356 2.46 16.91 19.41
N LEU A 357 2.96 16.23 20.45
CA LEU A 357 2.30 15.06 21.03
C LEU A 357 0.88 15.39 21.50
N THR A 358 0.70 16.50 22.22
CA THR A 358 -0.61 16.96 22.69
C THR A 358 -1.55 17.21 21.51
N THR A 359 -1.04 17.82 20.44
CA THR A 359 -1.80 18.11 19.22
C THR A 359 -2.15 16.84 18.44
N LEU A 360 -1.28 15.81 18.44
CA LEU A 360 -1.53 14.54 17.75
C LEU A 360 -2.39 13.54 18.55
N THR A 361 -2.46 13.71 19.87
CA THR A 361 -3.25 12.86 20.78
C THR A 361 -4.51 13.54 21.33
N ALA A 362 -4.77 14.81 21.00
CA ALA A 362 -6.03 15.49 21.35
C ALA A 362 -7.24 14.71 20.83
N GLU A 363 -8.32 14.61 21.61
CA GLU A 363 -9.55 13.91 21.19
C GLU A 363 -10.07 14.41 19.84
N ILE A 364 -10.44 13.47 18.98
CA ILE A 364 -11.08 13.74 17.70
C ILE A 364 -12.57 13.81 17.98
N LYS A 365 -13.20 14.95 17.69
CA LYS A 365 -14.60 15.17 18.10
C LYS A 365 -15.60 14.35 17.29
N VAL A 366 -15.23 13.95 16.07
CA VAL A 366 -16.02 13.08 15.17
C VAL A 366 -15.03 12.34 14.26
N GLN A 367 -15.04 10.99 14.27
CA GLN A 367 -14.40 10.18 13.23
C GLN A 367 -15.29 10.31 11.99
N PRO A 368 -14.82 10.93 10.89
CA PRO A 368 -15.78 11.43 9.92
C PRO A 368 -15.73 10.61 8.63
N ASP A 369 -16.90 10.21 8.13
CA ASP A 369 -17.14 9.58 6.80
C ASP A 369 -16.77 10.52 5.61
N ILE A 370 -15.86 11.49 5.81
CA ILE A 370 -15.46 12.52 4.81
C ILE A 370 -14.66 11.93 3.66
N TRP A 371 -14.18 10.70 3.84
CA TRP A 371 -13.36 10.00 2.87
C TRP A 371 -14.17 9.05 1.97
N ASP A 372 -15.49 8.91 2.22
CA ASP A 372 -16.37 7.99 1.49
C ASP A 372 -17.01 8.63 0.24
N ASP A 373 -16.89 9.95 0.06
CA ASP A 373 -17.27 10.64 -1.18
C ASP A 373 -16.14 10.50 -2.22
N GLU A 374 -15.97 9.29 -2.78
CA GLU A 374 -15.44 9.14 -4.14
C GLU A 374 -16.65 8.96 -5.05
N PRO A 375 -16.80 9.73 -6.15
CA PRO A 375 -17.77 9.36 -7.16
C PRO A 375 -17.42 7.95 -7.63
N GLU A 376 -18.38 7.03 -7.56
CA GLU A 376 -18.32 5.84 -8.41
C GLU A 376 -17.98 6.35 -9.82
N ASP A 377 -16.98 5.75 -10.47
CA ASP A 377 -16.70 5.96 -11.89
C ASP A 377 -17.95 5.49 -12.68
N GLY A 378 -18.98 6.34 -12.67
CA GLY A 378 -20.22 6.21 -13.39
C GLY A 378 -20.13 7.09 -14.62
N ASP A 379 -19.90 6.43 -15.76
CA ASP A 379 -20.29 6.85 -17.09
C ASP A 379 -20.20 8.36 -17.35
N ALA A 380 -19.04 8.79 -17.82
CA ALA A 380 -18.95 10.00 -18.62
C ALA A 380 -19.71 9.77 -19.95
N GLU A 381 -21.04 9.86 -19.92
CA GLU A 381 -21.82 10.18 -21.11
C GLU A 381 -21.33 11.54 -21.62
N ALA A 382 -20.64 11.50 -22.75
CA ALA A 382 -20.31 12.68 -23.51
C ALA A 382 -21.62 13.43 -23.86
N PRO A 383 -21.68 14.76 -23.70
CA PRO A 383 -22.84 15.52 -24.12
C PRO A 383 -23.00 15.38 -25.63
N ALA A 384 -24.17 14.92 -26.07
CA ALA A 384 -24.55 14.85 -27.46
C ALA A 384 -24.54 16.27 -28.08
N GLU A 385 -23.76 16.43 -29.16
CA GLU A 385 -23.97 17.49 -30.15
C GLU A 385 -25.03 17.08 -31.18
#